data_AF-I9UYX4-F1
#
_entry.id   AF-I9UYX4-F1
#
_cell.length_a   1.000
_cell.length_b   1.000
_cell.length_c   1.000
_cell.angle_alpha   90.00
_cell.angle_beta   90.00
_cell.angle_gamma   90.00
#
_symmetry.space_group_name_H-M   'P 1'
#
loop_
_entity.id
_entity.type
_entity.pdbx_description
1 polymer ?
#
loop_
_entity_poly.entity_id
_entity_poly.type
_entity_poly.pdbx_seq_one_letter_code
_entity_poly.pdbx_strand_id
1 'polypeptide(L)'
;MKKITNIICIFLSAVVLFSCGDDNTNNEQGEGTIAAKIIASNAYPALEENVILKVNISGGTDIKSVVWTMEGQTLGEESELKYVFKKEGIYNVSVRVTDNAGNVAAALQKLQVEGKSLRYALQNFDPAKVWIMGHRGNSSDPNIPENSIAGIESCIALNGAVDIVEVDPRMTKDGIIVLMHDETIDRTTTGTGKVKDLTYEQIQSYRLKLADGTITNHTVPSLYDALVAGRGKIFFDLDFLNKVSPKELYDVVKSCGMLDRVFFYTSNNRDVLQNILNYSPAPIPYPQCEDEEHADFLSQQPGVIFTQISLSKTLNGGLPAAISSKGLFVSTNMLDMNGYTYDTQMTQGNYTGVDLILLKGISMIQTDHPQLLDAYLKQKGKR
;
A
#
# COMPACT_ATOMS: atom_id res chain seq x y z
N MET A 1 0.50 -10.66 -61.45
CA MET A 1 0.05 -11.58 -60.38
C MET A 1 0.32 -10.92 -59.04
N LYS A 2 -0.72 -10.89 -58.18
CA LYS A 2 -0.78 -10.45 -56.77
C LYS A 2 -0.41 -8.98 -56.46
N LYS A 3 -1.46 -8.15 -56.44
CA LYS A 3 -1.55 -6.91 -55.64
C LYS A 3 -1.46 -7.30 -54.16
N ILE A 4 -0.56 -6.66 -53.41
CA ILE A 4 -0.61 -6.64 -51.95
C ILE A 4 -0.89 -5.19 -51.56
N THR A 5 -2.08 -5.00 -51.03
CA THR A 5 -2.59 -3.72 -50.54
C THR A 5 -1.85 -3.38 -49.24
N ASN A 6 -1.13 -2.26 -49.22
CA ASN A 6 -0.62 -1.67 -47.99
C ASN A 6 -1.80 -1.20 -47.14
N ILE A 7 -2.13 -1.95 -46.09
CA ILE A 7 -2.94 -1.45 -44.98
C ILE A 7 -1.99 -0.76 -44.02
N ILE A 8 -1.92 0.56 -44.15
CA ILE A 8 -1.31 1.44 -43.16
C ILE A 8 -2.33 1.55 -42.02
N CYS A 9 -2.17 0.72 -40.98
CA CYS A 9 -2.84 0.94 -39.70
C CYS A 9 -2.08 2.04 -38.96
N ILE A 10 -2.47 3.30 -39.19
CA ILE A 10 -2.13 4.39 -38.29
C ILE A 10 -2.87 4.11 -36.97
N PHE A 11 -2.18 3.51 -36.01
CA PHE A 11 -2.60 3.61 -34.61
C PHE A 11 -2.34 5.05 -34.19
N LEU A 12 -3.38 5.87 -34.34
CA LEU A 12 -3.46 7.15 -33.66
C LEU A 12 -3.57 6.82 -32.18
N SER A 13 -2.44 6.80 -31.47
CA SER A 13 -2.43 6.78 -30.01
C SER A 13 -3.03 8.09 -29.55
N ALA A 14 -4.36 8.13 -29.46
CA ALA A 14 -5.06 9.13 -28.69
C ALA A 14 -4.49 9.02 -27.27
N VAL A 15 -3.77 10.05 -26.86
CA VAL A 15 -3.55 10.34 -25.45
C VAL A 15 -4.95 10.55 -24.88
N VAL A 16 -5.55 9.45 -24.41
CA VAL A 16 -6.72 9.50 -23.57
C VAL A 16 -6.20 10.09 -22.26
N LEU A 17 -6.32 11.41 -22.15
CA LEU A 17 -6.44 12.04 -20.86
C LEU A 17 -7.56 11.28 -20.15
N PHE A 18 -7.20 10.40 -19.21
CA PHE A 18 -8.13 9.90 -18.22
C PHE A 18 -8.59 11.11 -17.41
N SER A 19 -9.60 11.81 -17.94
CA SER A 19 -10.71 12.19 -17.10
C SER A 19 -11.22 10.87 -16.54
N CYS A 20 -10.90 10.58 -15.28
CA CYS A 20 -11.65 9.58 -14.52
C CYS A 20 -13.10 10.07 -14.47
N GLY A 21 -13.87 9.77 -15.51
CA GLY A 21 -15.30 9.66 -15.41
C GLY A 21 -15.56 8.44 -14.55
N ASP A 22 -15.87 8.66 -13.28
CA ASP A 22 -16.45 7.65 -12.41
C ASP A 22 -17.74 7.14 -13.06
N ASP A 23 -17.76 5.91 -13.57
CA ASP A 23 -18.99 5.17 -13.92
C ASP A 23 -19.85 4.84 -12.66
N ASN A 24 -19.49 5.38 -11.49
CA ASN A 24 -20.12 5.12 -10.19
C ASN A 24 -21.05 6.23 -9.69
N THR A 25 -21.18 7.35 -10.42
CA THR A 25 -22.09 8.45 -10.03
C THR A 25 -23.30 8.48 -10.94
N ASN A 26 -24.43 7.94 -10.47
CA ASN A 26 -25.72 8.19 -11.11
C ASN A 26 -26.30 9.48 -10.51
N ASN A 27 -26.26 10.56 -11.28
CA ASN A 27 -26.93 11.80 -10.96
C ASN A 27 -28.38 11.69 -11.45
N GLU A 28 -29.34 11.49 -10.55
CA GLU A 28 -30.73 11.78 -10.88
C GLU A 28 -30.89 13.31 -10.89
N GLN A 29 -30.82 13.90 -12.09
CA GLN A 29 -31.19 15.30 -12.31
C GLN A 29 -32.70 15.43 -12.07
N GLY A 30 -33.09 15.81 -10.86
CA GLY A 30 -34.38 16.47 -10.67
C GLY A 30 -34.41 17.75 -11.51
N GLU A 31 -35.58 18.13 -12.01
CA GLU A 31 -35.83 19.32 -12.87
C GLU A 31 -35.52 20.68 -12.19
N GLY A 32 -34.69 20.72 -11.14
CA GLY A 32 -34.46 21.87 -10.27
C GLY A 32 -33.11 22.58 -10.49
N THR A 33 -33.02 23.81 -10.01
CA THR A 33 -31.83 24.68 -10.03
C THR A 33 -30.69 24.23 -9.11
N ILE A 34 -30.83 23.13 -8.37
CA ILE A 34 -29.86 22.60 -7.39
C ILE A 34 -29.30 21.25 -7.83
N ALA A 35 -28.01 21.01 -7.60
CA ALA A 35 -27.32 19.76 -7.88
C ALA A 35 -26.49 19.30 -6.67
N ALA A 36 -26.33 17.99 -6.51
CA ALA A 36 -25.53 17.37 -5.45
C ALA A 36 -24.57 16.34 -6.04
N LYS A 37 -23.36 16.24 -5.48
CA LYS A 37 -22.37 15.19 -5.80
C LYS A 37 -21.75 14.68 -4.50
N ILE A 38 -21.68 13.37 -4.33
CA ILE A 38 -20.96 12.74 -3.21
C ILE A 38 -19.46 12.71 -3.53
N ILE A 39 -18.64 13.04 -2.53
CA ILE A 39 -17.20 12.84 -2.53
C ILE A 39 -16.85 12.01 -1.30
N ALA A 40 -16.29 10.82 -1.53
CA ALA A 40 -15.69 10.02 -0.47
C ALA A 40 -14.17 10.32 -0.40
N SER A 41 -13.64 10.40 0.82
CA SER A 41 -12.18 10.51 1.04
C SER A 41 -11.37 9.34 0.48
N ASN A 42 -12.01 8.18 0.33
CA ASN A 42 -11.47 7.00 -0.31
C ASN A 42 -12.59 6.29 -1.09
N ALA A 43 -12.36 5.99 -2.37
CA ALA A 43 -13.31 5.26 -3.22
C ALA A 43 -13.30 3.74 -2.96
N TYR A 44 -12.24 3.23 -2.33
CA TYR A 44 -12.05 1.82 -1.97
C TYR A 44 -11.75 1.67 -0.48
N PRO A 45 -12.69 2.11 0.39
CA PRO A 45 -12.46 2.17 1.82
C PRO A 45 -12.17 0.79 2.43
N ALA A 46 -11.34 0.77 3.47
CA ALA A 46 -11.10 -0.42 4.28
C ALA A 46 -12.14 -0.55 5.40
N LEU A 47 -12.27 -1.77 5.92
CA LEU A 47 -12.88 -1.95 7.23
C LEU A 47 -12.12 -1.13 8.26
N GLU A 48 -12.86 -0.52 9.19
CA GLU A 48 -12.29 0.27 10.28
C GLU A 48 -11.57 1.56 9.85
N GLU A 49 -11.56 1.89 8.56
CA GLU A 49 -11.09 3.18 8.05
C GLU A 49 -12.09 4.29 8.40
N ASN A 50 -11.57 5.46 8.79
CA ASN A 50 -12.39 6.66 8.96
C ASN A 50 -12.63 7.32 7.61
N VAL A 51 -13.77 7.01 6.99
CA VAL A 51 -14.16 7.56 5.68
C VAL A 51 -14.92 8.86 5.89
N ILE A 52 -14.41 9.95 5.35
CA ILE A 52 -15.15 11.21 5.21
C ILE A 52 -16.02 11.13 3.96
N LEU A 53 -17.32 11.36 4.12
CA LEU A 53 -18.31 11.48 3.06
C LEU A 53 -18.79 12.94 3.05
N LYS A 54 -18.63 13.61 1.91
CA LYS A 54 -18.98 15.02 1.72
C LYS A 54 -19.93 15.17 0.55
N VAL A 55 -20.92 16.05 0.69
CA VAL A 55 -21.76 16.46 -0.43
C VAL A 55 -21.28 17.81 -0.96
N ASN A 56 -20.90 17.85 -2.23
CA ASN A 56 -20.71 19.09 -2.95
C ASN A 56 -22.05 19.50 -3.57
N ILE A 57 -22.51 20.69 -3.20
CA ILE A 57 -23.80 21.24 -3.62
C ILE A 57 -23.54 22.44 -4.53
N SER A 58 -24.29 22.57 -5.61
CA SER A 58 -24.18 23.69 -6.55
C SER A 58 -25.56 24.14 -7.03
N GLY A 59 -25.74 25.46 -7.20
CA GLY A 59 -27.03 26.05 -7.56
C GLY A 59 -28.03 26.06 -6.39
N GLY A 60 -29.28 26.40 -6.67
CA GLY A 60 -30.35 26.53 -5.68
C GLY A 60 -30.24 27.76 -4.78
N THR A 61 -31.03 27.77 -3.71
CA THR A 61 -30.92 28.74 -2.61
C THR A 61 -30.15 28.15 -1.42
N ASP A 62 -30.11 28.86 -0.29
CA ASP A 62 -29.56 28.36 0.97
C ASP A 62 -30.14 26.98 1.34
N ILE A 63 -29.27 26.11 1.86
CA ILE A 63 -29.61 24.72 2.16
C ILE A 63 -30.48 24.64 3.41
N LYS A 64 -31.62 23.96 3.26
CA LYS A 64 -32.57 23.69 4.34
C LYS A 64 -32.23 22.40 5.08
N SER A 65 -31.88 21.35 4.35
CA SER A 65 -31.51 20.06 4.94
C SER A 65 -30.60 19.23 4.04
N VAL A 66 -29.77 18.42 4.67
CA VAL A 66 -29.01 17.33 4.07
C VAL A 66 -29.41 16.06 4.82
N VAL A 67 -29.60 14.95 4.10
CA VAL A 67 -29.91 13.65 4.71
C VAL A 67 -29.12 12.59 3.98
N TRP A 68 -28.22 11.93 4.70
CA TRP A 68 -27.46 10.79 4.20
C TRP A 68 -28.17 9.50 4.55
N THR A 69 -28.24 8.58 3.59
CA THR A 69 -28.81 7.25 3.80
C THR A 69 -27.93 6.17 3.21
N MET A 70 -27.95 5.00 3.85
CA MET A 70 -27.30 3.80 3.35
C MET A 70 -28.10 2.60 3.84
N GLU A 71 -28.38 1.65 2.93
CA GLU A 71 -29.15 0.43 3.24
C GLU A 71 -30.50 0.71 3.94
N GLY A 72 -31.16 1.82 3.59
CA GLY A 72 -32.45 2.22 4.17
C GLY A 72 -32.38 2.88 5.55
N GLN A 73 -31.18 3.13 6.09
CA GLN A 73 -30.97 3.81 7.35
C GLN A 73 -30.41 5.22 7.15
N THR A 74 -30.81 6.18 8.00
CA THR A 74 -30.20 7.52 8.04
C THR A 74 -28.84 7.46 8.72
N LEU A 75 -27.82 8.01 8.07
CA LEU A 75 -26.45 8.09 8.59
C LEU A 75 -26.15 9.41 9.30
N GLY A 76 -26.75 10.51 8.84
CA GLY A 76 -26.50 11.85 9.37
C GLY A 76 -27.14 12.95 8.52
N GLU A 77 -27.10 14.17 9.04
CA GLU A 77 -27.79 15.34 8.44
C GLU A 77 -26.85 16.50 8.10
N GLU A 78 -25.54 16.29 8.27
CA GLU A 78 -24.50 17.28 8.01
C GLU A 78 -24.05 17.26 6.54
N SER A 79 -23.46 18.36 6.06
CA SER A 79 -22.86 18.42 4.71
C SER A 79 -21.62 17.53 4.54
N GLU A 80 -21.02 17.15 5.66
CA GLU A 80 -19.89 16.23 5.76
C GLU A 80 -20.10 15.31 6.96
N LEU A 81 -19.92 14.00 6.78
CA LEU A 81 -19.98 13.02 7.85
C LEU A 81 -18.78 12.08 7.82
N LYS A 82 -18.38 11.63 9.02
CA LYS A 82 -17.38 10.58 9.20
C LYS A 82 -18.11 9.25 9.41
N TYR A 83 -17.73 8.24 8.65
CA TYR A 83 -18.31 6.90 8.74
C TYR A 83 -17.23 5.84 8.79
N VAL A 84 -17.49 4.76 9.53
CA VAL A 84 -16.58 3.62 9.67
C VAL A 84 -17.34 2.35 9.29
N PHE A 85 -16.91 1.71 8.21
CA PHE A 85 -17.48 0.44 7.77
C PHE A 85 -16.98 -0.70 8.64
N LYS A 86 -17.91 -1.54 9.11
CA LYS A 86 -17.63 -2.69 10.01
C LYS A 86 -17.75 -4.05 9.33
N LYS A 87 -18.24 -4.08 8.09
CA LYS A 87 -18.41 -5.29 7.28
C LYS A 87 -17.99 -5.01 5.85
N GLU A 88 -17.45 -6.03 5.21
CA GLU A 88 -17.09 -5.96 3.79
C GLU A 88 -18.37 -6.03 2.97
N GLY A 89 -18.35 -5.40 1.82
CA GLY A 89 -19.51 -5.40 0.93
C GLY A 89 -19.54 -4.21 0.00
N ILE A 90 -20.60 -4.20 -0.81
CA ILE A 90 -20.90 -3.10 -1.71
C ILE A 90 -22.01 -2.27 -1.09
N TYR A 91 -21.71 -1.01 -0.80
CA TYR A 91 -22.62 -0.08 -0.15
C TYR A 91 -23.07 0.99 -1.15
N ASN A 92 -24.38 1.23 -1.20
CA ASN A 92 -24.95 2.37 -1.91
C ASN A 92 -25.18 3.49 -0.89
N VAL A 93 -24.28 4.46 -0.86
CA VAL A 93 -24.40 5.67 -0.04
C VAL A 93 -25.15 6.71 -0.85
N SER A 94 -26.26 7.19 -0.30
CA SER A 94 -27.09 8.21 -0.92
C SER A 94 -27.12 9.46 -0.06
N VAL A 95 -27.27 10.61 -0.71
CA VAL A 95 -27.53 11.89 -0.05
C VAL A 95 -28.72 12.57 -0.72
N ARG A 96 -29.60 13.16 0.08
CA ARG A 96 -30.68 14.03 -0.37
C ARG A 96 -30.46 15.41 0.24
N VAL A 97 -30.50 16.44 -0.60
CA VAL A 97 -30.33 17.83 -0.22
C VAL A 97 -31.60 18.59 -0.60
N THR A 98 -32.11 19.40 0.32
CA THR A 98 -33.26 20.29 0.07
C THR A 98 -32.84 21.73 0.35
N ASP A 99 -33.14 22.66 -0.56
CA ASP A 99 -32.93 24.09 -0.33
C ASP A 99 -34.15 24.77 0.31
N ASN A 100 -34.00 26.04 0.69
CA ASN A 100 -35.07 26.85 1.30
C ASN A 100 -36.25 27.14 0.35
N ALA A 101 -36.04 27.08 -0.96
CA ALA A 101 -37.11 27.14 -1.96
C ALA A 101 -37.86 25.81 -2.12
N GLY A 102 -37.40 24.73 -1.48
CA GLY A 102 -38.01 23.41 -1.54
C GLY A 102 -37.54 22.55 -2.71
N ASN A 103 -36.52 23.01 -3.46
CA ASN A 103 -35.90 22.20 -4.51
C ASN A 103 -35.09 21.08 -3.88
N VAL A 104 -35.05 19.93 -4.55
CA VAL A 104 -34.35 18.74 -4.06
C VAL A 104 -33.31 18.28 -5.07
N ALA A 105 -32.10 18.00 -4.58
CA ALA A 105 -31.09 17.23 -5.30
C ALA A 105 -30.81 15.92 -4.56
N ALA A 106 -30.45 14.87 -5.30
CA ALA A 106 -29.99 13.62 -4.74
C ALA A 106 -28.76 13.11 -5.49
N ALA A 107 -27.90 12.39 -4.79
CA ALA A 107 -26.77 11.70 -5.38
C ALA A 107 -26.58 10.34 -4.72
N LEU A 108 -26.05 9.40 -5.48
CA LEU A 108 -25.70 8.05 -5.02
C LEU A 108 -24.26 7.74 -5.41
N GLN A 109 -23.52 7.17 -4.47
CA GLN A 109 -22.16 6.68 -4.65
C GLN A 109 -22.12 5.22 -4.21
N LYS A 110 -21.65 4.35 -5.10
CA LYS A 110 -21.31 2.97 -4.75
C LYS A 110 -19.91 2.92 -4.17
N LEU A 111 -19.74 2.27 -3.02
CA LEU A 111 -18.46 2.03 -2.37
C LEU A 111 -18.25 0.53 -2.16
N GLN A 112 -17.13 0.01 -2.65
CA GLN A 112 -16.69 -1.35 -2.36
C GLN A 112 -15.74 -1.32 -1.16
N VAL A 113 -16.18 -1.91 -0.05
CA VAL A 113 -15.42 -2.01 1.20
C VAL A 113 -14.80 -3.40 1.27
N GLU A 114 -13.47 -3.47 1.37
CA GLU A 114 -12.73 -4.74 1.35
C GLU A 114 -11.45 -4.67 2.17
N GLY A 115 -11.13 -5.72 2.92
CA GLY A 115 -9.95 -5.82 3.78
C GLY A 115 -9.90 -4.81 4.92
N LYS A 116 -8.94 -5.02 5.82
CA LYS A 116 -8.78 -4.24 7.04
C LYS A 116 -7.97 -2.97 6.81
N SER A 117 -8.24 -1.92 7.58
CA SER A 117 -7.35 -0.76 7.72
C SER A 117 -6.05 -1.17 8.41
N LEU A 118 -4.90 -0.83 7.81
CA LEU A 118 -3.59 -0.99 8.44
C LEU A 118 -3.50 -0.10 9.67
N ARG A 119 -4.00 1.14 9.63
CA ARG A 119 -3.98 2.05 10.77
C ARG A 119 -4.73 1.47 11.98
N TYR A 120 -5.91 0.90 11.74
CA TYR A 120 -6.64 0.20 12.80
C TYR A 120 -5.89 -1.06 13.27
N ALA A 121 -5.31 -1.84 12.35
CA ALA A 121 -4.53 -3.02 12.71
C ALA A 121 -3.32 -2.68 13.60
N LEU A 122 -2.63 -1.57 13.32
CA LEU A 122 -1.50 -1.08 14.11
C LEU A 122 -1.92 -0.61 15.50
N GLN A 123 -3.03 0.12 15.60
CA GLN A 123 -3.57 0.61 16.88
C GLN A 123 -4.08 -0.53 17.78
N ASN A 124 -4.46 -1.66 17.19
CA ASN A 124 -4.96 -2.84 17.89
C ASN A 124 -4.00 -4.03 17.75
N PHE A 125 -2.72 -3.75 17.53
CA PHE A 125 -1.70 -4.78 17.41
C PHE A 125 -1.55 -5.53 18.74
N ASP A 126 -1.53 -6.87 18.69
CA ASP A 126 -1.26 -7.70 19.87
C ASP A 126 0.26 -7.76 20.10
N PRO A 127 0.80 -7.12 21.16
CA PRO A 127 2.23 -7.10 21.43
C PRO A 127 2.82 -8.49 21.74
N ALA A 128 2.00 -9.50 21.98
CA ALA A 128 2.46 -10.88 22.15
C ALA A 128 2.78 -11.58 20.81
N LYS A 129 2.32 -11.02 19.69
CA LYS A 129 2.46 -11.57 18.34
C LYS A 129 3.59 -10.89 17.56
N VAL A 130 3.95 -11.50 16.44
CA VAL A 130 4.98 -11.03 15.53
C VAL A 130 4.44 -11.06 14.12
N TRP A 131 4.37 -9.90 13.47
CA TRP A 131 4.04 -9.79 12.06
C TRP A 131 5.21 -10.24 11.17
N ILE A 132 4.89 -10.70 9.98
CA ILE A 132 5.86 -11.12 8.97
C ILE A 132 5.71 -10.21 7.76
N MET A 133 6.85 -9.69 7.32
CA MET A 133 6.98 -8.94 6.08
C MET A 133 7.74 -9.76 5.04
N GLY A 134 7.11 -10.05 3.90
CA GLY A 134 7.76 -10.72 2.78
C GLY A 134 8.61 -9.73 1.99
N HIS A 135 9.93 -9.94 1.93
CA HIS A 135 10.84 -9.06 1.20
C HIS A 135 10.74 -9.25 -0.32
N ARG A 136 10.43 -8.15 -1.02
CA ARG A 136 10.15 -8.10 -2.47
C ARG A 136 9.09 -9.09 -2.91
N GLY A 137 8.12 -9.37 -2.05
CA GLY A 137 7.23 -10.52 -2.17
C GLY A 137 7.76 -11.77 -1.44
N ASN A 138 7.52 -12.93 -2.04
CA ASN A 138 8.02 -14.21 -1.59
C ASN A 138 9.26 -14.61 -2.41
N SER A 139 10.29 -13.77 -2.38
CA SER A 139 11.38 -13.78 -3.37
C SER A 139 12.34 -14.97 -3.27
N SER A 140 12.39 -15.69 -2.14
CA SER A 140 13.13 -16.95 -2.06
C SER A 140 12.36 -18.18 -2.54
N ASP A 141 11.09 -18.06 -2.94
CA ASP A 141 10.47 -19.14 -3.71
C ASP A 141 11.16 -19.22 -5.08
N PRO A 142 11.80 -20.34 -5.43
CA PRO A 142 12.59 -20.44 -6.65
C PRO A 142 11.77 -20.26 -7.92
N ASN A 143 10.44 -20.34 -7.85
CA ASN A 143 9.53 -20.20 -9.00
C ASN A 143 8.96 -18.78 -9.14
N ILE A 144 9.37 -17.84 -8.29
CA ILE A 144 8.77 -16.52 -8.22
C ILE A 144 9.84 -15.44 -8.47
N PRO A 145 9.65 -14.56 -9.45
CA PRO A 145 10.53 -13.40 -9.60
C PRO A 145 10.23 -12.37 -8.52
N GLU A 146 11.29 -11.76 -7.95
CA GLU A 146 11.16 -10.64 -7.00
C GLU A 146 10.37 -9.47 -7.61
N ASN A 147 9.71 -8.67 -6.77
CA ASN A 147 9.00 -7.45 -7.18
C ASN A 147 7.96 -7.68 -8.31
N SER A 148 7.24 -8.79 -8.23
CA SER A 148 6.26 -9.20 -9.23
C SER A 148 4.85 -9.37 -8.66
N ILE A 149 3.83 -9.32 -9.52
CA ILE A 149 2.45 -9.68 -9.13
C ILE A 149 2.39 -11.10 -8.60
N ALA A 150 3.13 -12.04 -9.20
CA ALA A 150 3.21 -13.42 -8.72
C ALA A 150 3.78 -13.51 -7.30
N GLY A 151 4.75 -12.66 -6.94
CA GLY A 151 5.26 -12.57 -5.58
C GLY A 151 4.22 -12.08 -4.58
N ILE A 152 3.45 -11.06 -4.94
CA ILE A 152 2.35 -10.54 -4.12
C ILE A 152 1.24 -11.59 -3.95
N GLU A 153 0.82 -12.22 -5.05
CA GLU A 153 -0.19 -13.28 -5.05
C GLU A 153 0.25 -14.49 -4.23
N SER A 154 1.54 -14.83 -4.29
CA SER A 154 2.11 -15.88 -3.44
C SER A 154 2.01 -15.54 -1.97
N CYS A 155 2.39 -14.33 -1.54
CA CYS A 155 2.22 -13.88 -0.15
C CYS A 155 0.76 -13.99 0.31
N ILE A 156 -0.19 -13.61 -0.55
CA ILE A 156 -1.64 -13.75 -0.28
C ILE A 156 -2.04 -15.23 -0.14
N ALA A 157 -1.54 -16.09 -1.04
CA ALA A 157 -1.85 -17.51 -1.07
C ALA A 157 -1.34 -18.27 0.18
N LEU A 158 -0.39 -17.71 0.92
CA LEU A 158 0.07 -18.26 2.20
C LEU A 158 -0.92 -18.04 3.37
N ASN A 159 -2.10 -17.47 3.09
CA ASN A 159 -3.28 -17.46 3.96
C ASN A 159 -2.99 -17.00 5.40
N GLY A 160 -2.45 -15.78 5.52
CA GLY A 160 -2.14 -15.15 6.81
C GLY A 160 -0.76 -15.47 7.37
N ALA A 161 0.12 -16.11 6.61
CA ALA A 161 1.54 -16.22 6.98
C ALA A 161 2.30 -14.90 6.77
N VAL A 162 1.88 -14.08 5.80
CA VAL A 162 2.46 -12.77 5.50
C VAL A 162 1.44 -11.70 5.83
N ASP A 163 1.81 -10.75 6.67
CA ASP A 163 0.95 -9.61 7.02
C ASP A 163 1.16 -8.45 6.05
N ILE A 164 2.42 -8.23 5.66
CA ILE A 164 2.84 -7.12 4.81
C ILE A 164 3.77 -7.65 3.71
N VAL A 165 3.60 -7.18 2.48
CA VAL A 165 4.57 -7.40 1.41
C VAL A 165 5.39 -6.12 1.20
N GLU A 166 6.70 -6.23 1.26
CA GLU A 166 7.60 -5.15 0.88
C GLU A 166 7.85 -5.19 -0.62
N VAL A 167 7.89 -4.00 -1.25
CA VAL A 167 8.18 -3.82 -2.67
C VAL A 167 9.03 -2.58 -2.90
N ASP A 168 9.68 -2.52 -4.07
CA ASP A 168 10.64 -1.50 -4.45
C ASP A 168 10.15 -0.56 -5.58
N PRO A 169 9.43 0.54 -5.28
CA PRO A 169 9.08 1.54 -6.27
C PRO A 169 10.29 2.22 -6.94
N ARG A 170 10.28 2.33 -8.26
CA ARG A 170 11.25 3.12 -9.03
C ARG A 170 10.60 3.81 -10.23
N MET A 171 11.02 5.04 -10.51
CA MET A 171 10.44 5.86 -11.59
C MET A 171 11.07 5.55 -12.96
N THR A 172 10.22 5.36 -13.98
CA THR A 172 10.61 5.26 -15.39
C THR A 172 10.84 6.64 -16.03
N LYS A 173 11.38 6.67 -17.25
CA LYS A 173 11.59 7.89 -18.03
C LYS A 173 10.31 8.71 -18.23
N ASP A 174 9.18 8.04 -18.39
CA ASP A 174 7.86 8.60 -18.69
C ASP A 174 6.97 8.79 -17.45
N GLY A 175 7.53 8.69 -16.24
CA GLY A 175 6.82 9.04 -15.01
C GLY A 175 5.90 7.94 -14.46
N ILE A 176 6.05 6.70 -14.92
CA ILE A 176 5.35 5.54 -14.36
C ILE A 176 6.23 4.93 -13.27
N ILE A 177 5.64 4.64 -12.11
CA ILE A 177 6.34 3.95 -11.03
C ILE A 177 6.22 2.45 -11.25
N VAL A 178 7.34 1.77 -11.38
CA VAL A 178 7.44 0.30 -11.52
C VAL A 178 8.02 -0.33 -10.27
N LEU A 179 7.85 -1.65 -10.10
CA LEU A 179 8.54 -2.40 -9.06
C LEU A 179 9.90 -2.90 -9.56
N MET A 180 10.98 -2.27 -9.09
CA MET A 180 12.36 -2.60 -9.45
C MET A 180 13.35 -2.09 -8.40
N HIS A 181 13.98 -3.01 -7.68
CA HIS A 181 15.00 -2.68 -6.68
C HIS A 181 16.21 -1.94 -7.29
N ASP A 182 16.85 -2.58 -8.28
CA ASP A 182 18.11 -2.14 -8.87
C ASP A 182 17.94 -0.84 -9.68
N GLU A 183 19.01 -0.05 -9.86
CA GLU A 183 18.99 1.12 -10.76
C GLU A 183 18.73 0.72 -12.22
N THR A 184 19.08 -0.52 -12.58
CA THR A 184 18.98 -1.07 -13.91
C THR A 184 18.13 -2.33 -13.94
N ILE A 185 17.68 -2.72 -15.15
CA ILE A 185 16.82 -3.90 -15.33
C ILE A 185 17.61 -5.19 -15.61
N ASP A 186 18.95 -5.14 -15.67
CA ASP A 186 19.78 -6.21 -16.24
C ASP A 186 19.72 -7.53 -15.46
N ARG A 187 19.75 -7.45 -14.12
CA ARG A 187 19.82 -8.62 -13.24
C ARG A 187 18.52 -9.43 -13.30
N THR A 188 17.38 -8.74 -13.19
CA THR A 188 16.07 -9.35 -12.98
C THR A 188 15.23 -9.43 -14.25
N THR A 189 15.70 -8.92 -15.39
CA THR A 189 14.94 -8.98 -16.65
C THR A 189 15.79 -9.43 -17.84
N THR A 190 15.15 -9.75 -18.96
CA THR A 190 15.81 -10.01 -20.25
C THR A 190 16.33 -8.74 -20.95
N GLY A 191 16.04 -7.55 -20.43
CA GLY A 191 16.50 -6.27 -20.96
C GLY A 191 17.80 -5.79 -20.33
N THR A 192 18.25 -4.61 -20.75
CA THR A 192 19.42 -3.92 -20.18
C THR A 192 19.18 -2.42 -20.09
N GLY A 193 19.89 -1.75 -19.16
CA GLY A 193 19.85 -0.30 -19.01
C GLY A 193 19.12 0.19 -17.77
N LYS A 194 19.25 1.49 -17.50
CA LYS A 194 18.70 2.14 -16.30
C LYS A 194 17.19 2.33 -16.44
N VAL A 195 16.45 2.09 -15.35
CA VAL A 195 14.99 2.26 -15.33
C VAL A 195 14.59 3.69 -15.73
N LYS A 196 15.32 4.70 -15.24
CA LYS A 196 15.07 6.12 -15.54
C LYS A 196 15.29 6.51 -17.00
N ASP A 197 15.97 5.67 -17.79
CA ASP A 197 16.26 5.93 -19.21
C ASP A 197 15.27 5.18 -20.14
N LEU A 198 14.40 4.33 -19.57
CA LEU A 198 13.43 3.51 -20.28
C LEU A 198 12.00 3.96 -19.98
N THR A 199 11.12 3.94 -20.99
CA THR A 199 9.67 4.10 -20.81
C THR A 199 9.04 2.83 -20.23
N TYR A 200 7.86 2.95 -19.64
CA TYR A 200 7.14 1.78 -19.12
C TYR A 200 6.84 0.75 -20.22
N GLU A 201 6.45 1.21 -21.41
CA GLU A 201 6.21 0.34 -22.57
C GLU A 201 7.46 -0.47 -22.96
N GLN A 202 8.64 0.16 -22.95
CA GLN A 202 9.89 -0.55 -23.20
C GLN A 202 10.17 -1.60 -22.12
N ILE A 203 9.97 -1.27 -20.85
CA ILE A 203 10.18 -2.21 -19.74
C ILE A 203 9.22 -3.41 -19.84
N GLN A 204 7.96 -3.18 -20.17
CA GLN A 204 6.94 -4.22 -20.34
C GLN A 204 7.26 -5.20 -21.50
N SER A 205 8.11 -4.79 -22.46
CA SER A 205 8.56 -5.69 -23.53
C SER A 205 9.52 -6.79 -23.05
N TYR A 206 10.13 -6.64 -21.87
CA TYR A 206 11.06 -7.61 -21.29
C TYR A 206 10.35 -8.61 -20.37
N ARG A 207 11.04 -9.69 -20.04
CA ARG A 207 10.56 -10.72 -19.11
C ARG A 207 11.39 -10.77 -17.85
N LEU A 208 10.73 -10.96 -16.73
CA LEU A 208 11.37 -11.17 -15.44
C LEU A 208 12.10 -12.51 -15.41
N LYS A 209 13.20 -12.56 -14.67
CA LYS A 209 14.01 -13.74 -14.40
C LYS A 209 13.81 -14.20 -12.96
N LEU A 210 13.90 -15.50 -12.75
CA LEU A 210 14.05 -16.12 -11.44
C LEU A 210 15.47 -15.88 -10.90
N ALA A 211 15.70 -16.17 -9.62
CA ALA A 211 17.00 -15.98 -8.97
C ALA A 211 18.14 -16.76 -9.64
N ASP A 212 17.84 -17.91 -10.25
CA ASP A 212 18.78 -18.73 -11.02
C ASP A 212 19.01 -18.23 -12.46
N GLY A 213 18.35 -17.14 -12.86
CA GLY A 213 18.41 -16.56 -14.20
C GLY A 213 17.38 -17.13 -15.20
N THR A 214 16.57 -18.11 -14.80
CA THR A 214 15.52 -18.67 -15.66
C THR A 214 14.51 -17.61 -16.07
N ILE A 215 14.24 -17.49 -17.37
CA ILE A 215 13.30 -16.50 -17.91
C ILE A 215 11.86 -16.97 -17.67
N THR A 216 11.02 -16.08 -17.14
CA THR A 216 9.61 -16.34 -16.88
C THR A 216 8.70 -15.70 -17.95
N ASN A 217 7.39 -15.90 -17.83
CA ASN A 217 6.39 -15.15 -18.61
C ASN A 217 5.92 -13.87 -17.91
N HIS A 218 6.45 -13.55 -16.72
CA HIS A 218 6.07 -12.35 -15.97
C HIS A 218 6.77 -11.11 -16.53
N THR A 219 6.12 -9.96 -16.38
CA THR A 219 6.65 -8.64 -16.71
C THR A 219 6.82 -7.81 -15.43
N VAL A 220 7.61 -6.75 -15.52
CA VAL A 220 7.78 -5.78 -14.42
C VAL A 220 6.45 -5.01 -14.23
N PRO A 221 5.75 -5.13 -13.09
CA PRO A 221 4.48 -4.44 -12.90
C PRO A 221 4.67 -2.94 -12.60
N SER A 222 3.64 -2.16 -12.91
CA SER A 222 3.50 -0.83 -12.31
C SER A 222 3.14 -0.95 -10.82
N LEU A 223 3.48 0.05 -10.02
CA LEU A 223 3.05 0.12 -8.62
C LEU A 223 1.51 0.16 -8.51
N TYR A 224 0.83 0.81 -9.46
CA TYR A 224 -0.63 0.83 -9.51
C TYR A 224 -1.19 -0.59 -9.61
N ASP A 225 -0.72 -1.37 -10.58
CA ASP A 225 -1.19 -2.75 -10.79
C ASP A 225 -0.88 -3.64 -9.57
N ALA A 226 0.29 -3.45 -8.97
CA ALA A 226 0.70 -4.17 -7.76
C ALA A 226 -0.21 -3.89 -6.56
N LEU A 227 -0.49 -2.61 -6.29
CA LEU A 227 -1.36 -2.20 -5.20
C LEU A 227 -2.80 -2.66 -5.42
N VAL A 228 -3.30 -2.59 -6.66
CA VAL A 228 -4.64 -3.09 -7.02
C VAL A 228 -4.74 -4.61 -6.86
N ALA A 229 -3.71 -5.36 -7.25
CA ALA A 229 -3.68 -6.82 -7.10
C ALA A 229 -3.80 -7.27 -5.64
N GLY A 230 -3.14 -6.55 -4.72
CA GLY A 230 -3.15 -6.81 -3.29
C GLY A 230 -4.25 -6.10 -2.47
N ARG A 231 -5.00 -5.17 -3.06
CA ARG A 231 -6.02 -4.38 -2.35
C ARG A 231 -7.04 -5.29 -1.68
N GLY A 232 -7.29 -5.01 -0.40
CA GLY A 232 -8.21 -5.79 0.44
C GLY A 232 -7.65 -7.14 0.93
N LYS A 233 -6.46 -7.56 0.49
CA LYS A 233 -5.92 -8.91 0.72
C LYS A 233 -4.62 -8.92 1.52
N ILE A 234 -3.77 -7.90 1.34
CA ILE A 234 -2.47 -7.80 2.01
C ILE A 234 -2.08 -6.33 2.20
N PHE A 235 -1.31 -6.04 3.25
CA PHE A 235 -0.71 -4.72 3.44
C PHE A 235 0.59 -4.60 2.64
N PHE A 236 1.02 -3.36 2.37
CA PHE A 236 2.29 -3.12 1.68
C PHE A 236 3.25 -2.29 2.53
N ASP A 237 4.53 -2.50 2.30
CA ASP A 237 5.59 -1.56 2.62
C ASP A 237 6.29 -1.12 1.33
N LEU A 238 6.56 0.18 1.19
CA LEU A 238 7.12 0.76 -0.03
C LEU A 238 8.51 1.33 0.25
N ASP A 239 9.57 0.64 -0.20
CA ASP A 239 10.94 1.15 -0.14
C ASP A 239 11.26 2.03 -1.38
N PHE A 240 10.93 3.32 -1.28
CA PHE A 240 10.99 4.26 -2.40
C PHE A 240 12.19 5.23 -2.35
N LEU A 241 12.93 5.28 -1.26
CA LEU A 241 13.87 6.37 -0.98
C LEU A 241 14.95 6.51 -2.04
N ASN A 242 15.16 7.73 -2.52
CA ASN A 242 16.07 8.07 -3.62
C ASN A 242 15.73 7.40 -4.97
N LYS A 243 14.59 6.70 -5.08
CA LYS A 243 14.10 6.02 -6.29
C LYS A 243 12.89 6.75 -6.90
N VAL A 244 12.03 7.35 -6.05
CA VAL A 244 10.79 8.06 -6.42
C VAL A 244 10.61 9.27 -5.48
N SER A 245 9.97 10.36 -5.92
CA SER A 245 9.61 11.44 -5.01
C SER A 245 8.47 11.02 -4.07
N PRO A 246 8.43 11.50 -2.80
CA PRO A 246 7.34 11.17 -1.89
C PRO A 246 5.96 11.57 -2.43
N LYS A 247 5.87 12.66 -3.20
CA LYS A 247 4.61 13.17 -3.75
C LYS A 247 4.05 12.27 -4.85
N GLU A 248 4.87 11.84 -5.80
CA GLU A 248 4.43 10.96 -6.89
C GLU A 248 4.00 9.60 -6.35
N LEU A 249 4.74 9.06 -5.37
CA LEU A 249 4.36 7.83 -4.69
C LEU A 249 3.01 7.96 -3.98
N TYR A 250 2.86 9.04 -3.20
CA TYR A 250 1.61 9.35 -2.50
C TYR A 250 0.42 9.43 -3.46
N ASP A 251 0.58 10.07 -4.62
CA ASP A 251 -0.50 10.23 -5.60
C ASP A 251 -0.94 8.88 -6.18
N VAL A 252 0.01 7.98 -6.49
CA VAL A 252 -0.32 6.63 -6.95
C VAL A 252 -1.06 5.86 -5.85
N VAL A 253 -0.54 5.84 -4.62
CA VAL A 253 -1.18 5.14 -3.49
C VAL A 253 -2.59 5.68 -3.21
N LYS A 254 -2.76 7.00 -3.26
CA LYS A 254 -4.06 7.67 -3.10
C LYS A 254 -5.03 7.29 -4.21
N SER A 255 -4.59 7.28 -5.47
CA SER A 255 -5.42 6.90 -6.62
C SER A 255 -5.90 5.45 -6.55
N CYS A 256 -5.14 4.56 -5.90
CA CYS A 256 -5.51 3.16 -5.68
C CYS A 256 -6.50 2.97 -4.51
N GLY A 257 -6.76 4.00 -3.71
CA GLY A 257 -7.52 3.90 -2.45
C GLY A 257 -6.75 3.17 -1.33
N MET A 258 -5.42 3.23 -1.35
CA MET A 258 -4.53 2.39 -0.53
C MET A 258 -3.81 3.14 0.60
N LEU A 259 -4.08 4.43 0.82
CA LEU A 259 -3.39 5.24 1.85
C LEU A 259 -3.51 4.68 3.28
N ASP A 260 -4.59 3.94 3.57
CA ASP A 260 -4.82 3.32 4.88
C ASP A 260 -4.42 1.83 4.93
N ARG A 261 -3.65 1.35 3.92
CA ARG A 261 -3.22 -0.05 3.79
C ARG A 261 -1.73 -0.21 3.43
N VAL A 262 -0.99 0.89 3.45
CA VAL A 262 0.39 0.96 2.93
C VAL A 262 1.27 1.73 3.91
N PHE A 263 2.40 1.13 4.27
CA PHE A 263 3.51 1.81 4.89
C PHE A 263 4.35 2.58 3.85
N PHE A 264 4.76 3.77 4.25
CA PHE A 264 5.72 4.58 3.52
C PHE A 264 7.06 4.51 4.26
N TYR A 265 7.99 3.70 3.75
CA TYR A 265 9.29 3.55 4.37
C TYR A 265 10.13 4.83 4.22
N THR A 266 10.53 5.45 5.32
CA THR A 266 11.27 6.73 5.29
C THR A 266 12.72 6.61 5.73
N SER A 267 13.21 5.38 5.96
CA SER A 267 14.51 5.12 6.59
C SER A 267 14.71 6.07 7.79
N ASN A 268 15.94 6.48 8.08
CA ASN A 268 16.27 7.39 9.17
C ASN A 268 16.16 8.88 8.78
N ASN A 269 15.54 9.19 7.64
CA ASN A 269 15.49 10.54 7.10
C ASN A 269 14.33 11.35 7.71
N ARG A 270 14.66 12.23 8.68
CA ARG A 270 13.68 13.08 9.36
C ARG A 270 12.92 14.01 8.40
N ASP A 271 13.59 14.55 7.38
CA ASP A 271 12.97 15.49 6.43
C ASP A 271 11.95 14.79 5.55
N VAL A 272 12.25 13.57 5.08
CA VAL A 272 11.29 12.76 4.31
C VAL A 272 10.09 12.39 5.18
N LEU A 273 10.32 11.99 6.44
CA LEU A 273 9.24 11.73 7.38
C LEU A 273 8.34 12.96 7.57
N GLN A 274 8.91 14.14 7.84
CA GLN A 274 8.12 15.36 7.99
C GLN A 274 7.38 15.74 6.70
N ASN A 275 8.00 15.55 5.53
CA ASN A 275 7.36 15.82 4.25
C ASN A 275 6.10 14.97 4.05
N ILE A 276 6.17 13.65 4.28
CA ILE A 276 5.00 12.79 4.10
C ILE A 276 3.91 13.06 5.13
N LEU A 277 4.27 13.46 6.36
CA LEU A 277 3.31 13.80 7.41
C LEU A 277 2.50 15.07 7.11
N ASN A 278 2.98 15.91 6.19
CA ASN A 278 2.25 17.11 5.74
C ASN A 278 1.18 16.83 4.68
N TYR A 279 1.07 15.60 4.17
CA TYR A 279 0.05 15.25 3.19
C TYR A 279 -1.32 15.00 3.83
N SER A 280 -2.38 15.25 3.06
CA SER A 280 -3.77 15.07 3.49
C SER A 280 -4.62 14.35 2.43
N PRO A 281 -5.23 13.19 2.74
CA PRO A 281 -5.13 12.44 4.00
C PRO A 281 -3.70 11.98 4.32
N ALA A 282 -3.40 11.83 5.61
CA ALA A 282 -2.05 11.49 6.08
C ALA A 282 -1.68 10.02 5.74
N PRO A 283 -0.51 9.77 5.12
CA PRO A 283 0.00 8.42 4.90
C PRO A 283 0.37 7.73 6.24
N ILE A 284 0.69 6.43 6.19
CA ILE A 284 1.18 5.69 7.36
C ILE A 284 2.71 5.64 7.28
N PRO A 285 3.44 6.43 8.09
CA PRO A 285 4.90 6.45 8.05
C PRO A 285 5.49 5.16 8.64
N TYR A 286 6.61 4.71 8.09
CA TYR A 286 7.41 3.61 8.61
C TYR A 286 8.91 3.96 8.59
N PRO A 287 9.42 4.62 9.64
CA PRO A 287 10.81 5.06 9.70
C PRO A 287 11.75 3.94 10.18
N GLN A 288 13.02 4.08 9.84
CA GLN A 288 14.12 3.36 10.49
C GLN A 288 14.64 4.17 11.67
N CYS A 289 14.85 3.51 12.81
CA CYS A 289 15.45 4.09 13.99
C CYS A 289 16.94 3.73 14.06
N GLU A 290 17.80 4.72 14.29
CA GLU A 290 19.25 4.49 14.36
C GLU A 290 19.78 4.32 15.77
N ASP A 291 19.21 5.05 16.72
CA ASP A 291 19.71 5.20 18.07
C ASP A 291 18.58 5.72 19.00
N GLU A 292 18.89 5.90 20.28
CA GLU A 292 17.91 6.33 21.28
C GLU A 292 17.41 7.77 21.06
N GLU A 293 18.24 8.66 20.53
CA GLU A 293 17.83 10.02 20.20
C GLU A 293 16.80 10.01 19.06
N HIS A 294 17.02 9.17 18.05
CA HIS A 294 16.02 8.93 17.01
C HIS A 294 14.74 8.32 17.58
N ALA A 295 14.83 7.38 18.52
CA ALA A 295 13.65 6.82 19.16
C ALA A 295 12.81 7.90 19.88
N ASP A 296 13.46 8.83 20.58
CA ASP A 296 12.81 9.97 21.23
C ASP A 296 12.12 10.91 20.23
N PHE A 297 12.77 11.17 19.10
CA PHE A 297 12.18 11.97 18.03
C PHE A 297 10.96 11.26 17.41
N LEU A 298 11.10 9.98 17.08
CA LEU A 298 10.07 9.18 16.41
C LEU A 298 8.82 9.01 17.27
N SER A 299 8.96 8.83 18.58
CA SER A 299 7.82 8.66 19.49
C SER A 299 6.94 9.90 19.62
N GLN A 300 7.44 11.06 19.17
CA GLN A 300 6.70 12.33 19.16
C GLN A 300 5.99 12.58 17.82
N GLN A 301 6.23 11.75 16.80
CA GLN A 301 5.66 11.97 15.46
C GLN A 301 4.28 11.35 15.32
N PRO A 302 3.29 12.09 14.77
CA PRO A 302 1.94 11.57 14.59
C PRO A 302 1.93 10.38 13.62
N GLY A 303 1.26 9.31 14.01
CA GLY A 303 1.06 8.13 13.16
C GLY A 303 2.25 7.18 13.05
N VAL A 304 3.40 7.48 13.68
CA VAL A 304 4.50 6.52 13.83
C VAL A 304 4.14 5.54 14.94
N ILE A 305 4.00 4.26 14.58
CA ILE A 305 3.66 3.17 15.51
C ILE A 305 4.73 2.08 15.49
N PHE A 306 5.23 1.73 14.30
CA PHE A 306 6.35 0.82 14.11
C PHE A 306 7.59 1.59 13.64
N THR A 307 8.77 1.09 14.01
CA THR A 307 10.04 1.52 13.41
C THR A 307 10.96 0.33 13.17
N GLN A 308 11.67 0.37 12.04
CA GLN A 308 12.64 -0.64 11.67
C GLN A 308 14.00 -0.36 12.30
N ILE A 309 14.72 -1.42 12.66
CA ILE A 309 16.14 -1.35 12.98
C ILE A 309 16.90 -2.45 12.24
N SER A 310 18.16 -2.19 11.91
CA SER A 310 19.06 -3.19 11.33
C SER A 310 19.26 -4.39 12.26
N LEU A 311 19.46 -5.58 11.71
CA LEU A 311 19.69 -6.81 12.48
C LEU A 311 20.82 -6.69 13.50
N SER A 312 21.91 -6.02 13.15
CA SER A 312 23.03 -5.79 14.07
C SER A 312 22.61 -5.01 15.30
N LYS A 313 21.82 -3.94 15.15
CA LYS A 313 21.26 -3.15 16.26
C LYS A 313 20.23 -3.92 17.08
N THR A 314 19.48 -4.82 16.44
CA THR A 314 18.58 -5.74 17.15
C THR A 314 19.35 -6.62 18.13
N LEU A 315 20.41 -7.27 17.65
CA LEU A 315 21.13 -8.28 18.40
C LEU A 315 22.15 -7.66 19.38
N ASN A 316 22.90 -6.66 18.92
CA ASN A 316 24.04 -6.07 19.60
C ASN A 316 23.66 -4.73 20.25
N GLY A 317 22.77 -4.76 21.24
CA GLY A 317 22.43 -3.55 21.99
C GLY A 317 21.13 -3.63 22.79
N GLY A 318 20.78 -2.47 23.36
CA GLY A 318 19.53 -2.22 24.09
C GLY A 318 18.50 -1.40 23.29
N LEU A 319 18.79 -1.06 22.03
CA LEU A 319 17.93 -0.21 21.21
C LEU A 319 16.48 -0.73 21.08
N PRO A 320 16.21 -2.04 20.90
CA PRO A 320 14.83 -2.54 20.89
C PRO A 320 14.05 -2.16 22.17
N ALA A 321 14.66 -2.35 23.34
CA ALA A 321 14.05 -2.02 24.61
C ALA A 321 13.88 -0.51 24.79
N ALA A 322 14.85 0.29 24.33
CA ALA A 322 14.75 1.75 24.35
C ALA A 322 13.56 2.22 23.50
N ILE A 323 13.40 1.72 22.28
CA ILE A 323 12.26 2.03 21.41
C ILE A 323 10.93 1.62 22.06
N SER A 324 10.83 0.38 22.56
CA SER A 324 9.61 -0.11 23.21
C SER A 324 9.24 0.70 24.46
N SER A 325 10.22 1.20 25.21
CA SER A 325 9.96 2.08 26.37
C SER A 325 9.28 3.40 26.01
N LYS A 326 9.34 3.81 24.74
CA LYS A 326 8.67 5.00 24.18
C LYS A 326 7.28 4.69 23.60
N GLY A 327 6.81 3.45 23.72
CA GLY A 327 5.50 3.02 23.22
C GLY A 327 5.49 2.68 21.72
N LEU A 328 6.65 2.53 21.08
CA LEU A 328 6.77 2.13 19.69
C LEU A 328 7.04 0.62 19.56
N PHE A 329 6.52 0.01 18.50
CA PHE A 329 6.84 -1.35 18.13
C PHE A 329 8.08 -1.40 17.24
N VAL A 330 8.85 -2.49 17.38
CA VAL A 330 10.14 -2.63 16.69
C VAL A 330 10.00 -3.70 15.62
N SER A 331 10.46 -3.39 14.42
CA SER A 331 10.66 -4.36 13.35
C SER A 331 12.14 -4.53 13.03
N THR A 332 12.50 -5.68 12.43
CA THR A 332 13.87 -5.91 11.96
C THR A 332 13.91 -6.70 10.67
N ASN A 333 14.98 -6.51 9.91
CA ASN A 333 15.23 -7.24 8.68
C ASN A 333 16.16 -8.40 9.02
N MET A 334 15.70 -9.64 8.84
CA MET A 334 16.48 -10.84 9.10
C MET A 334 17.29 -11.32 7.89
N LEU A 335 17.23 -10.57 6.78
CA LEU A 335 17.88 -10.90 5.51
C LEU A 335 19.38 -11.16 5.68
N ASP A 336 19.91 -12.02 4.83
CA ASP A 336 21.33 -12.40 4.85
C ASP A 336 22.22 -11.24 4.37
N MET A 337 22.82 -10.53 5.34
CA MET A 337 23.70 -9.39 5.07
C MET A 337 24.71 -9.18 6.20
N ASN A 338 25.81 -8.49 5.89
CA ASN A 338 26.81 -8.07 6.89
C ASN A 338 27.34 -9.22 7.78
N GLY A 339 27.44 -10.43 7.23
CA GLY A 339 27.91 -11.63 7.93
C GLY A 339 26.84 -12.41 8.69
N TYR A 340 25.60 -11.93 8.74
CA TYR A 340 24.45 -12.69 9.23
C TYR A 340 23.88 -13.56 8.12
N THR A 341 23.49 -14.80 8.47
CA THR A 341 22.89 -15.77 7.55
C THR A 341 21.63 -16.40 8.14
N TYR A 342 20.95 -15.68 9.04
CA TYR A 342 19.82 -16.24 9.80
C TYR A 342 18.61 -16.55 8.94
N ASP A 343 18.43 -15.87 7.80
CA ASP A 343 17.34 -16.17 6.88
C ASP A 343 17.59 -17.53 6.23
N THR A 344 18.75 -17.72 5.59
CA THR A 344 19.12 -19.00 4.95
C THR A 344 19.22 -20.14 5.98
N GLN A 345 19.66 -19.87 7.22
CA GLN A 345 19.72 -20.89 8.27
C GLN A 345 18.35 -21.52 8.58
N MET A 346 17.23 -20.80 8.39
CA MET A 346 15.90 -21.39 8.56
C MET A 346 15.64 -22.53 7.58
N THR A 347 16.18 -22.44 6.35
CA THR A 347 16.06 -23.51 5.33
C THR A 347 16.76 -24.81 5.77
N GLN A 348 17.69 -24.70 6.71
CA GLN A 348 18.45 -25.82 7.29
C GLN A 348 17.86 -26.27 8.64
N GLY A 349 16.71 -25.72 9.04
CA GLY A 349 16.06 -25.99 10.32
C GLY A 349 16.71 -25.32 11.53
N ASN A 350 17.63 -24.38 11.31
CA ASN A 350 18.28 -23.63 12.39
C ASN A 350 17.59 -22.27 12.59
N TYR A 351 16.82 -22.17 13.66
CA TYR A 351 16.06 -20.97 14.03
C TYR A 351 16.70 -20.16 15.16
N THR A 352 17.98 -20.41 15.47
CA THR A 352 18.70 -19.70 16.54
C THR A 352 18.62 -18.18 16.38
N GLY A 353 18.75 -17.69 15.14
CA GLY A 353 18.59 -16.26 14.84
C GLY A 353 17.21 -15.71 15.18
N VAL A 354 16.16 -16.44 14.82
CA VAL A 354 14.78 -16.09 15.16
C VAL A 354 14.59 -16.05 16.67
N ASP A 355 15.07 -17.05 17.40
CA ASP A 355 14.99 -17.05 18.87
C ASP A 355 15.70 -15.85 19.50
N LEU A 356 16.89 -15.47 19.01
CA LEU A 356 17.61 -14.27 19.47
C LEU A 356 16.83 -12.99 19.18
N ILE A 357 16.19 -12.88 18.01
CA ILE A 357 15.33 -11.76 17.62
C ILE A 357 14.09 -11.69 18.54
N LEU A 358 13.45 -12.82 18.83
CA LEU A 358 12.28 -12.88 19.70
C LEU A 358 12.60 -12.48 21.14
N LEU A 359 13.78 -12.85 21.65
CA LEU A 359 14.26 -12.42 22.97
C LEU A 359 14.42 -10.90 23.09
N LYS A 360 14.55 -10.19 21.97
CA LYS A 360 14.65 -8.73 21.92
C LYS A 360 13.29 -8.02 21.85
N GLY A 361 12.18 -8.76 21.86
CA GLY A 361 10.83 -8.20 21.84
C GLY A 361 10.42 -7.63 20.47
N ILE A 362 11.04 -8.10 19.39
CA ILE A 362 10.70 -7.67 18.04
C ILE A 362 9.27 -8.08 17.68
N SER A 363 8.52 -7.13 17.14
CA SER A 363 7.09 -7.21 16.82
C SER A 363 6.79 -7.46 15.35
N MET A 364 7.78 -7.28 14.47
CA MET A 364 7.67 -7.60 13.05
C MET A 364 9.03 -7.99 12.46
N ILE A 365 9.06 -9.03 11.63
CA ILE A 365 10.29 -9.52 11.00
C ILE A 365 10.12 -9.53 9.49
N GLN A 366 11.02 -8.86 8.79
CA GLN A 366 11.15 -8.97 7.34
C GLN A 366 12.11 -10.11 6.98
N THR A 367 11.69 -10.96 6.04
CA THR A 367 12.38 -12.21 5.66
C THR A 367 12.12 -12.54 4.20
N ASP A 368 13.05 -13.26 3.58
CA ASP A 368 12.85 -13.87 2.28
C ASP A 368 12.08 -15.21 2.34
N HIS A 369 11.98 -15.83 3.53
CA HIS A 369 11.35 -17.15 3.75
C HIS A 369 10.13 -17.07 4.70
N PRO A 370 9.07 -16.33 4.33
CA PRO A 370 7.94 -16.08 5.22
C PRO A 370 7.21 -17.34 5.71
N GLN A 371 7.16 -18.40 4.90
CA GLN A 371 6.49 -19.66 5.27
C GLN A 371 7.21 -20.39 6.39
N LEU A 372 8.55 -20.42 6.34
CA LEU A 372 9.36 -21.07 7.37
C LEU A 372 9.24 -20.30 8.69
N LEU A 373 9.30 -18.98 8.60
CA LEU A 373 9.15 -18.11 9.77
C LEU A 373 7.76 -18.23 10.38
N ASP A 374 6.68 -18.21 9.60
CA ASP A 374 5.31 -18.37 10.08
C ASP A 374 5.11 -19.72 10.79
N ALA A 375 5.56 -20.81 10.17
CA ALA A 375 5.47 -22.15 10.76
C ALA A 375 6.18 -22.22 12.11
N TYR A 376 7.36 -21.60 12.22
CA TYR A 376 8.12 -21.57 13.47
C TYR A 376 7.47 -20.67 14.54
N LEU A 377 7.01 -19.48 14.16
CA LEU A 377 6.35 -18.55 15.09
C LEU A 377 5.03 -19.13 15.61
N LYS A 378 4.27 -19.89 14.80
CA LYS A 378 3.08 -20.64 15.25
C LYS A 378 3.43 -21.63 16.36
N GLN A 379 4.52 -22.40 16.20
CA GLN A 379 4.98 -23.33 17.24
C GLN A 379 5.34 -22.63 18.55
N LYS A 380 5.80 -21.38 18.47
CA LYS A 380 6.14 -20.53 19.63
C LYS A 380 4.93 -19.75 20.18
N GLY A 381 3.74 -19.90 19.60
CA GLY A 381 2.54 -19.13 19.99
C GLY A 381 2.58 -17.64 19.60
N LYS A 382 3.46 -17.27 18.67
CA LYS A 382 3.79 -15.89 18.27
C LYS A 382 3.05 -15.39 17.02
N ARG A 383 2.17 -16.19 16.40
CA ARG A 383 1.29 -15.77 15.30
C ARG A 383 -0.15 -15.65 15.75
#